data_AF-A0A380FBS7-F1
#
_entry.id   AF-A0A380FBS7-F1
#
_cell.length_a   1.000
_cell.length_b   1.000
_cell.length_c   1.000
_cell.angle_alpha   90.00
_cell.angle_beta   90.00
_cell.angle_gamma   90.00
#
_symmetry.space_group_name_H-M   'P 1'
#
loop_
_entity.id
_entity.type
_entity.pdbx_description
1 polymer ?
#
loop_
_entity_poly.entity_id
_entity_poly.type
_entity_poly.pdbx_seq_one_letter_code
_entity_poly.pdbx_strand_id
1 'polypeptide(L)' 'MTLARAIILILLQFFCVFLAIQVGLASGGFSFITILILAFILFSIVYLAFLYPFWNKR' A
#
# COMPACT_ATOMS: atom_id res chain seq x y z
N MET A 1 -16.15 -0.46 11.85
CA MET A 1 -14.74 -0.85 11.66
C MET A 1 -14.01 -0.70 12.97
N THR A 2 -13.33 -1.73 13.48
CA THR A 2 -12.57 -1.60 14.74
C THR A 2 -11.36 -0.69 14.53
N LEU A 3 -10.98 0.08 15.55
CA LEU A 3 -9.78 0.95 15.55
C LEU A 3 -8.54 0.21 14.99
N ALA A 4 -8.39 -1.06 15.37
CA ALA A 4 -7.32 -1.92 14.90
C ALA A 4 -7.30 -2.09 13.36
N ARG A 5 -8.45 -2.24 12.70
CA ARG A 5 -8.52 -2.36 11.23
C ARG A 5 -8.08 -1.06 10.55
N ALA A 6 -8.45 0.10 11.09
CA ALA A 6 -8.02 1.39 10.54
C ALA A 6 -6.50 1.58 10.67
N ILE A 7 -5.93 1.23 11.83
CA ILE A 7 -4.47 1.27 12.05
C ILE A 7 -3.74 0.38 11.04
N ILE A 8 -4.24 -0.84 10.81
CA ILE A 8 -3.64 -1.77 9.84
C ILE A 8 -3.67 -1.19 8.41
N LEU A 9 -4.77 -0.56 7.98
CA LEU A 9 -4.85 0.07 6.67
C LEU A 9 -3.85 1.21 6.52
N ILE A 10 -3.71 2.05 7.55
CA ILE A 10 -2.76 3.17 7.54
C ILE A 10 -1.32 2.67 7.46
N LEU A 11 -0.94 1.67 8.28
CA LEU A 11 0.40 1.07 8.20
C LEU A 11 0.66 0.44 6.82
N LEU A 12 -0.33 -0.23 6.25
CA LEU A 12 -0.20 -0.83 4.92
C LEU A 12 0.03 0.24 3.84
N GLN A 13 -0.70 1.35 3.90
CA GLN A 13 -0.51 2.46 2.95
C GLN A 13 0.89 3.05 3.06
N PHE A 14 1.39 3.29 4.28
CA PHE A 14 2.76 3.77 4.48
C PHE A 14 3.80 2.78 3.95
N PHE A 15 3.58 1.47 4.14
CA PHE A 15 4.45 0.44 3.61
C PHE A 15 4.46 0.42 2.07
N CYS A 16 3.31 0.56 1.42
CA CYS A 16 3.24 0.64 -0.04
C CYS A 16 3.95 1.88 -0.61
N VAL A 17 3.80 3.04 0.05
CA VAL A 17 4.54 4.26 -0.31
C VAL A 17 6.04 4.06 -0.14
N PHE A 18 6.46 3.47 0.99
CA PHE A 18 7.86 3.17 1.24
C PHE A 18 8.45 2.28 0.13
N LEU A 19 7.76 1.19 -0.24
CA LEU A 19 8.20 0.33 -1.35
C LEU A 19 8.30 1.09 -2.67
N ALA A 20 7.31 1.91 -3.02
CA ALA A 20 7.32 2.70 -4.24
C ALA A 20 8.51 3.68 -4.29
N ILE A 21 8.86 4.29 -3.15
CA ILE A 21 10.05 5.15 -3.03
C ILE A 21 11.33 4.33 -3.24
N GLN A 22 11.47 3.17 -2.59
CA GLN A 22 12.66 2.33 -2.72
C GLN A 22 12.87 1.84 -4.16
N VAL A 23 11.80 1.43 -4.83
CA VAL A 23 11.85 1.04 -6.25
C VAL A 23 12.25 2.24 -7.11
N GLY A 24 11.69 3.42 -6.84
CA GLY A 24 12.04 4.64 -7.56
C GLY A 24 13.48 5.09 -7.36
N LEU A 25 14.02 4.96 -6.15
CA LEU A 25 15.44 5.22 -5.89
C LEU A 25 16.33 4.22 -6.63
N ALA A 26 15.96 2.94 -6.63
CA ALA A 26 16.70 1.90 -7.32
C ALA A 26 16.69 2.05 -8.86
N SER A 27 15.64 2.62 -9.44
CA SER A 27 15.51 2.81 -10.89
C SER A 27 16.10 4.12 -11.44
N GLY A 28 16.86 4.87 -10.62
CA GLY A 28 17.45 6.16 -11.04
C GLY A 28 16.51 7.37 -10.85
N GLY A 29 15.44 7.21 -10.08
CA GLY A 29 14.49 8.26 -9.73
C GLY A 29 13.15 8.13 -10.44
N PHE A 30 12.07 8.44 -9.70
CA PHE A 30 10.73 8.60 -10.26
C PHE A 30 10.16 9.97 -9.89
N SER A 31 9.25 10.47 -10.73
CA SER A 31 8.43 11.62 -10.36
C SER A 31 7.58 11.27 -9.13
N PHE A 32 7.35 12.28 -8.28
CA PHE A 32 6.49 12.16 -7.10
C PHE A 32 5.10 11.60 -7.46
N ILE A 33 4.53 12.01 -8.59
CA ILE A 33 3.23 11.50 -9.08
C ILE A 33 3.30 10.01 -9.38
N THR A 34 4.37 9.54 -10.01
CA THR A 34 4.57 8.12 -10.32
C THR A 34 4.65 7.28 -9.05
N ILE A 35 5.32 7.80 -8.00
CA ILE A 35 5.42 7.12 -6.70
C ILE A 35 4.03 6.99 -6.05
N LEU A 36 3.22 8.05 -6.06
CA LEU A 36 1.86 8.01 -5.52
C LEU A 36 0.98 6.98 -6.25
N ILE A 37 1.05 6.95 -7.59
CA ILE A 37 0.29 6.00 -8.41
C ILE A 37 0.74 4.57 -8.10
N LEU A 38 2.04 4.29 -8.07
CA LEU A 38 2.56 2.96 -7.75
C LEU A 38 2.12 2.51 -6.36
N ALA A 39 2.26 3.39 -5.36
CA ALA A 39 1.88 3.10 -3.99
C ALA A 39 0.38 2.79 -3.86
N PHE A 40 -0.47 3.53 -4.55
CA PHE A 40 -1.91 3.30 -4.57
C PHE A 40 -2.28 1.97 -5.24
N ILE A 41 -1.63 1.63 -6.36
CA ILE A 41 -1.85 0.35 -7.05
C ILE A 41 -1.42 -0.80 -6.14
N LEU A 42 -0.23 -0.72 -5.53
CA LEU A 42 0.27 -1.72 -4.58
C LEU A 42 -0.69 -1.89 -3.40
N PHE A 43 -1.14 -0.79 -2.81
CA PHE A 43 -2.11 -0.83 -1.72
C PHE A 43 -3.41 -1.53 -2.15
N SER A 44 -3.95 -1.16 -3.32
CA SER A 44 -5.18 -1.74 -3.84
C SER A 44 -5.06 -3.25 -4.07
N ILE A 45 -3.92 -3.70 -4.62
CA ILE A 45 -3.64 -5.13 -4.82
C ILE A 45 -3.57 -5.85 -3.46
N VAL A 46 -2.79 -5.34 -2.51
CA VAL A 46 -2.62 -6.00 -1.22
C VAL A 46 -3.93 -6.03 -0.42
N TYR A 47 -4.69 -4.94 -0.46
CA TYR A 47 -5.99 -4.83 0.17
C TYR A 47 -6.98 -5.85 -0.42
N LEU A 48 -7.17 -5.87 -1.74
CA LEU A 48 -8.14 -6.75 -2.41
C LEU A 48 -7.74 -8.23 -2.37
N ALA A 49 -6.46 -8.55 -2.56
CA ALA A 49 -6.01 -9.93 -2.66
C ALA A 49 -5.84 -10.61 -1.30
N PHE A 50 -5.43 -9.88 -0.26
CA PHE A 50 -5.08 -10.48 1.03
C PHE A 50 -5.96 -9.98 2.17
N LEU A 51 -6.06 -8.66 2.34
CA LEU A 51 -6.66 -8.08 3.53
C LEU A 51 -8.19 -8.20 3.55
N TYR A 52 -8.84 -7.93 2.42
CA TYR A 52 -10.29 -8.00 2.27
C TYR A 52 -10.83 -9.43 2.42
N PRO A 53 -10.30 -10.46 1.74
CA PRO A 53 -10.74 -11.84 1.95
C PRO A 53 -10.49 -12.32 3.39
N PHE A 54 -9.39 -11.91 4.01
CA PHE A 54 -9.07 -12.27 5.39
C PHE A 54 -10.05 -11.67 6.40
N TRP A 55 -10.47 -10.41 6.19
CA TRP A 55 -11.48 -9.76 7.04
C TRP A 55 -12.91 -10.15 6.72
N ASN A 56 -13.19 -10.64 5.51
CA ASN A 56 -14.52 -11.08 5.09
C ASN A 56 -14.81 -12.54 5.50
N LYS A 57 -13.78 -13.36 5.71
CA LYS A 57 -13.91 -14.73 6.25
C LYS A 57 -14.12 -14.78 7.78
N ARG A 58 -14.05 -13.63 8.45
CA ARG A 58 -14.13 -13.51 9.92
C ARG A 58 -15.31 -12.64 10.31
#